data_AF-A0A067E9C2-F1
#
_entry.id   AF-A0A067E9C2-F1
#
_cell.length_a   1.000
_cell.length_b   1.000
_cell.length_c   1.000
_cell.angle_alpha   90.00
_cell.angle_beta   90.00
_cell.angle_gamma   90.00
#
_symmetry.space_group_name_H-M   'P 1'
#
loop_
_entity.id
_entity.type
_entity.pdbx_description
1 polymer ?
#
loop_
_entity_poly.entity_id
_entity_poly.type
_entity_poly.pdbx_seq_one_letter_code
_entity_poly.pdbx_strand_id
1 'polypeptide(L)'
;MANAIALLSCNTVVLAAQQRPQRRAKKLKKPNTKQNNKNSTSTSSSVGFGIEKMEPLWRCVQGCGACCKLDKGPDFATPEEIFDDPSDVELYRSLIGPDGWCINYEKSTRKCSIYPERPYFCRVEPAVFLSLYGINKKKFNKEACNCCSDTIKAIYGSRSKELDTFNCAICSSDSSC
;
A
#
# COMPACT_ATOMS: atom_id res chain seq x y z
N MET A 1 -34.92 4.08 -51.59
CA MET A 1 -33.86 4.89 -52.23
C MET A 1 -32.54 4.25 -51.85
N ALA A 2 -31.90 3.58 -52.80
CA ALA A 2 -30.61 2.94 -52.61
C ALA A 2 -29.50 4.01 -52.66
N ASN A 3 -28.50 3.89 -51.79
CA ASN A 3 -27.19 4.46 -52.02
C ASN A 3 -26.14 3.51 -51.44
N ALA A 4 -25.46 2.81 -52.34
CA ALA A 4 -24.23 2.07 -52.12
C ALA A 4 -23.11 2.83 -52.82
N ILE A 5 -22.00 3.15 -52.15
CA ILE A 5 -20.77 3.61 -52.82
C ILE A 5 -19.52 3.07 -52.09
N ALA A 6 -18.78 2.26 -52.87
CA ALA A 6 -17.33 2.07 -52.98
C ALA A 6 -16.49 1.49 -51.82
N LEU A 7 -16.06 0.24 -52.07
CA LEU A 7 -14.73 -0.30 -51.77
C LEU A 7 -13.65 0.41 -52.60
N LEU A 8 -12.41 0.44 -52.09
CA LEU A 8 -11.08 0.46 -52.76
C LEU A 8 -10.07 1.08 -51.76
N SER A 9 -8.81 0.69 -51.59
CA SER A 9 -8.01 -0.50 -51.91
C SER A 9 -6.60 -0.23 -51.36
N CYS A 10 -5.93 -1.30 -50.97
CA CYS A 10 -4.49 -1.51 -50.74
C CYS A 10 -3.51 -0.38 -51.12
N ASN A 11 -2.55 -0.11 -50.22
CA ASN A 11 -1.15 0.10 -50.62
C ASN A 11 -0.20 -0.40 -49.52
N THR A 12 0.32 -1.59 -49.75
CA THR A 12 1.55 -2.14 -49.18
C THR A 12 2.76 -1.43 -49.76
N VAL A 13 3.73 -1.08 -48.93
CA VAL A 13 5.13 -0.90 -49.35
C VAL A 13 6.00 -1.75 -48.43
N VAL A 14 6.88 -2.52 -49.05
CA VAL A 14 7.79 -3.53 -48.46
C VAL A 14 9.24 -3.03 -48.61
N LEU A 15 10.13 -3.60 -47.79
CA LEU A 15 11.61 -3.70 -47.89
C LEU A 15 12.39 -2.57 -47.21
N ALA A 16 13.49 -2.79 -46.48
CA ALA A 16 14.40 -3.94 -46.34
C ALA A 16 15.06 -3.89 -44.93
N ALA A 17 15.08 -4.98 -44.15
CA ALA A 17 16.17 -5.97 -44.05
C ALA A 17 17.57 -5.39 -43.70
N GLN A 18 18.04 -5.69 -42.47
CA GLN A 18 19.45 -6.01 -42.22
C GLN A 18 19.55 -7.02 -41.07
N GLN A 19 20.41 -8.02 -41.31
CA GLN A 19 20.50 -9.29 -40.61
C GLN A 19 21.56 -9.29 -39.49
N ARG A 20 21.25 -10.09 -38.46
CA ARG A 20 22.03 -10.73 -37.36
C ARG A 20 23.52 -11.07 -37.65
N PRO A 21 24.40 -11.24 -36.63
CA PRO A 21 24.52 -12.51 -35.86
C PRO A 21 24.73 -12.33 -34.33
N GLN A 22 23.96 -13.00 -33.46
CA GLN A 22 24.21 -14.31 -32.81
C GLN A 22 25.33 -14.37 -31.74
N ARG A 23 24.86 -14.66 -30.51
CA ARG A 23 25.43 -15.52 -29.45
C ARG A 23 26.54 -14.99 -28.53
N ARG A 24 26.17 -14.79 -27.26
CA ARG A 24 26.81 -15.53 -26.16
C ARG A 24 25.92 -15.64 -24.91
N ALA A 25 25.58 -16.87 -24.57
CA ALA A 25 25.03 -17.23 -23.26
C ALA A 25 26.07 -16.97 -22.16
N LYS A 26 25.67 -16.30 -21.08
CA LYS A 26 26.40 -16.31 -19.80
C LYS A 26 25.41 -16.53 -18.64
N LYS A 27 25.40 -17.78 -18.20
CA LYS A 27 25.37 -18.30 -16.82
C LYS A 27 24.98 -17.31 -15.71
N LEU A 28 23.83 -17.59 -15.09
CA LEU A 28 23.53 -17.67 -13.66
C LEU A 28 24.54 -17.02 -12.69
N LYS A 29 24.09 -15.99 -11.95
CA LYS A 29 24.54 -15.73 -10.57
C LYS A 29 23.37 -15.27 -9.69
N LYS A 30 23.00 -16.15 -8.76
CA LYS A 30 22.29 -15.80 -7.51
C LYS A 30 23.15 -14.80 -6.71
N PRO A 31 22.59 -13.74 -6.13
CA PRO A 31 23.26 -13.05 -5.03
C PRO A 31 23.01 -13.87 -3.76
N ASN A 32 24.03 -14.63 -3.35
CA ASN A 32 24.18 -15.10 -1.99
C ASN A 32 25.37 -14.34 -1.41
N THR A 33 25.09 -13.21 -0.77
CA THR A 33 26.08 -12.54 0.08
C THR A 33 25.69 -12.79 1.52
N LYS A 34 26.38 -13.76 2.11
CA LYS A 34 26.62 -13.83 3.55
C LYS A 34 27.20 -12.48 4.01
N GLN A 35 26.43 -11.72 4.78
CA GLN A 35 26.99 -10.86 5.84
C GLN A 35 26.72 -11.59 7.14
N ASN A 36 27.61 -12.51 7.51
CA ASN A 36 28.66 -12.27 8.49
C ASN A 36 28.16 -11.49 9.72
N ASN A 37 27.83 -12.29 10.72
CA ASN A 37 27.80 -11.96 12.12
C ASN A 37 29.07 -11.18 12.51
N LYS A 38 28.95 -9.85 12.62
CA LYS A 38 29.86 -9.05 13.44
C LYS A 38 29.06 -8.55 14.62
N ASN A 39 29.24 -9.26 15.73
CA ASN A 39 29.08 -8.74 17.07
C ASN A 39 29.97 -7.48 17.17
N SER A 40 29.38 -6.34 16.82
CA SER A 40 29.93 -5.04 17.20
C SER A 40 29.18 -4.65 18.46
N THR A 41 29.66 -5.16 19.59
CA THR A 41 29.41 -4.55 20.90
C THR A 41 30.03 -3.16 20.85
N SER A 42 29.29 -2.19 20.32
CA SER A 42 29.59 -0.77 20.53
C SER A 42 29.07 -0.43 21.92
N THR A 43 29.88 -0.75 22.92
CA THR A 43 29.83 -0.09 24.23
C THR A 43 30.27 1.35 24.02
N SER A 44 29.37 2.20 23.51
CA SER A 44 29.49 3.64 23.71
C SER A 44 28.78 3.93 25.02
N SER A 45 29.55 3.93 26.08
CA SER A 45 29.19 4.47 27.38
C SER A 45 28.84 5.96 27.22
N SER A 46 27.55 6.25 27.02
CA SER A 46 26.97 7.56 27.28
C SER A 46 25.93 7.40 28.38
N VAL A 47 26.23 7.93 29.55
CA VAL A 47 25.24 8.21 30.59
C VAL A 47 24.19 9.12 29.95
N GLY A 48 23.01 8.59 29.68
CA GLY A 48 21.94 9.31 28.99
C GLY A 48 20.61 8.80 29.50
N PHE A 49 19.76 9.73 29.94
CA PHE A 49 18.41 9.49 30.43
C PHE A 49 17.71 8.43 29.56
N GLY A 50 17.36 7.31 30.18
CA GLY A 50 16.62 6.23 29.56
C GLY A 50 15.20 6.69 29.23
N ILE A 51 15.04 7.38 28.11
CA ILE A 51 13.75 7.42 27.44
C ILE A 51 13.61 6.04 26.81
N GLU A 52 12.97 5.11 27.52
CA GLU A 52 12.44 3.91 26.88
C GLU A 52 11.63 4.36 25.68
N LYS A 53 12.11 4.02 24.49
CA LYS A 53 11.42 4.32 23.24
C LYS A 53 10.12 3.51 23.24
N MET A 54 9.06 4.09 23.78
CA MET A 54 7.71 3.54 23.73
C MET A 54 7.38 3.22 22.27
N GLU A 55 7.16 1.95 21.96
CA GLU A 55 6.72 1.53 20.65
C GLU A 55 5.23 1.93 20.51
N PRO A 56 4.85 2.69 19.47
CA PRO A 56 3.47 3.15 19.33
C PRO A 56 2.55 1.94 19.16
N LEU A 57 1.47 1.87 19.93
CA LEU A 57 0.46 0.82 19.77
C LEU A 57 -0.57 1.28 18.74
N TRP A 58 -0.69 0.52 17.66
CA TRP A 58 -1.62 0.85 16.59
C TRP A 58 -3.06 0.72 17.08
N ARG A 59 -3.87 1.73 16.74
CA ARG A 59 -5.33 1.69 16.92
C ARG A 59 -6.01 2.50 15.82
N CYS A 60 -7.19 2.04 15.40
CA CYS A 60 -8.04 2.81 14.50
C CYS A 60 -8.67 4.00 15.23
N VAL A 61 -8.67 5.18 14.61
CA VAL A 61 -9.34 6.38 15.14
C VAL A 61 -10.64 6.66 14.40
N GLN A 62 -11.66 7.07 15.15
CA GLN A 62 -12.96 7.46 14.59
C GLN A 62 -12.83 8.77 13.80
N GLY A 63 -13.66 8.94 12.76
CA GLY A 63 -13.70 10.18 11.98
C GLY A 63 -12.53 10.40 11.02
N CYS A 64 -11.62 9.42 10.85
CA CYS A 64 -10.53 9.49 9.88
C CYS A 64 -10.99 9.02 8.49
N GLY A 65 -11.25 7.72 8.29
CA GLY A 65 -11.71 7.18 7.01
C GLY A 65 -10.69 7.20 5.87
N ALA A 66 -9.45 7.63 6.07
CA ALA A 66 -8.45 7.72 4.99
C ALA A 66 -8.17 6.38 4.29
N CYS A 67 -8.29 5.25 5.02
CA CYS A 67 -8.15 3.91 4.45
C CYS A 67 -9.26 3.54 3.46
N CYS A 68 -10.37 4.29 3.42
CA CYS A 68 -11.46 4.08 2.48
C CYS A 68 -11.24 4.79 1.13
N LYS A 69 -10.20 5.61 0.98
CA LYS A 69 -9.75 6.03 -0.36
C LYS A 69 -8.96 4.86 -0.95
N LEU A 70 -9.58 4.11 -1.85
CA LEU A 70 -9.00 2.90 -2.42
C LEU A 70 -8.18 3.22 -3.68
N ASP A 71 -8.69 4.09 -4.54
CA ASP A 71 -7.91 4.61 -5.67
C ASP A 71 -7.13 5.86 -5.24
N LYS A 72 -5.82 5.68 -5.02
CA LYS A 72 -4.91 6.74 -4.55
C LYS A 72 -3.99 7.25 -5.66
N GLY A 73 -4.15 6.80 -6.89
CA GLY A 73 -3.26 7.13 -8.01
C GLY A 73 -2.00 6.26 -8.09
N PRO A 74 -1.12 6.55 -9.06
CA PRO A 74 -0.05 5.64 -9.49
C PRO A 74 1.14 5.52 -8.52
N ASP A 75 1.24 6.42 -7.54
CA ASP A 75 2.31 6.38 -6.53
C ASP A 75 2.07 5.30 -5.45
N PHE A 76 0.90 4.65 -5.48
CA PHE A 76 0.50 3.59 -4.56
C PHE A 76 0.42 2.25 -5.27
N ALA A 77 0.64 1.18 -4.51
CA ALA A 77 0.53 -0.18 -5.01
C ALA A 77 -0.88 -0.46 -5.55
N THR A 78 -0.93 -1.08 -6.72
CA THR A 78 -2.15 -1.54 -7.37
C THR A 78 -2.69 -2.80 -6.66
N PRO A 79 -4.00 -3.13 -6.79
CA PRO A 79 -4.52 -4.35 -6.18
C PRO A 79 -3.82 -5.62 -6.73
N GLU A 80 -3.37 -5.61 -7.99
CA GLU A 80 -2.55 -6.68 -8.58
C GLU A 80 -1.20 -6.88 -7.89
N GLU A 81 -0.63 -5.84 -7.30
CA GLU A 81 0.65 -5.92 -6.58
C GLU A 81 0.47 -6.34 -5.12
N ILE A 82 -0.75 -6.20 -4.57
CA ILE A 82 -1.07 -6.48 -3.16
C ILE A 82 -1.64 -7.89 -3.00
N PHE A 83 -2.46 -8.35 -3.95
CA PHE A 83 -3.19 -9.62 -3.83
C PHE A 83 -2.68 -10.67 -4.81
N ASP A 84 -2.38 -11.85 -4.28
CA ASP A 84 -2.06 -13.03 -5.09
C ASP A 84 -3.32 -13.69 -5.67
N ASP A 85 -4.48 -13.57 -5.00
CA ASP A 85 -5.76 -14.14 -5.44
C ASP A 85 -6.50 -13.15 -6.37
N PRO A 86 -6.79 -13.53 -7.63
CA PRO A 86 -7.58 -12.72 -8.55
C PRO A 86 -8.96 -12.32 -7.99
N SER A 87 -9.57 -13.17 -7.17
CA SER A 87 -10.89 -12.92 -6.57
C SER A 87 -10.85 -11.73 -5.60
N ASP A 88 -9.73 -11.55 -4.90
CA ASP A 88 -9.52 -10.42 -4.00
C ASP A 88 -9.28 -9.12 -4.79
N VAL A 89 -8.58 -9.19 -5.93
CA VAL A 89 -8.43 -8.06 -6.86
C VAL A 89 -9.79 -7.60 -7.39
N GLU A 90 -10.63 -8.55 -7.83
CA GLU A 90 -11.99 -8.27 -8.30
C GLU A 90 -12.86 -7.65 -7.20
N LEU A 91 -12.83 -8.24 -5.99
CA LEU A 91 -13.55 -7.70 -4.85
C LEU A 91 -13.07 -6.29 -4.51
N TYR A 92 -11.76 -6.05 -4.43
CA TYR A 92 -11.20 -4.73 -4.16
C TYR A 92 -11.68 -3.70 -5.18
N ARG A 93 -11.63 -4.02 -6.48
CA ARG A 93 -12.11 -3.14 -7.55
C ARG A 93 -13.60 -2.86 -7.47
N SER A 94 -14.41 -3.87 -7.15
CA SER A 94 -15.86 -3.71 -7.03
C SER A 94 -16.26 -2.71 -5.94
N LEU A 95 -15.37 -2.50 -4.96
CA LEU A 95 -15.59 -1.55 -3.87
C LEU A 95 -15.21 -0.11 -4.27
N ILE A 96 -14.50 0.13 -5.37
CA ILE A 96 -14.07 1.47 -5.78
C ILE A 96 -15.21 2.20 -6.48
N GLY A 97 -15.67 3.29 -5.89
CA GLY A 97 -16.63 4.21 -6.47
C GLY A 97 -16.03 5.10 -7.56
N PRO A 98 -16.87 5.83 -8.33
CA PRO A 98 -16.42 6.67 -9.44
C PRO A 98 -15.49 7.82 -9.04
N ASP A 99 -15.47 8.16 -7.75
CA ASP A 99 -14.62 9.18 -7.16
C ASP A 99 -13.37 8.60 -6.46
N GLY A 100 -13.11 7.31 -6.65
CA GLY A 100 -11.99 6.56 -6.05
C GLY A 100 -12.15 6.21 -4.57
N TRP A 101 -13.29 6.54 -3.96
CA TRP A 101 -13.60 6.16 -2.58
C TRP A 101 -14.36 4.84 -2.54
N CYS A 102 -14.26 4.11 -1.43
CA CYS A 102 -15.03 2.91 -1.21
C CYS A 102 -16.54 3.21 -1.29
N ILE A 103 -17.31 2.43 -2.03
CA ILE A 103 -18.77 2.59 -2.16
C ILE A 103 -19.52 2.47 -0.82
N ASN A 104 -18.91 1.79 0.14
CA ASN A 104 -19.45 1.61 1.50
C ASN A 104 -18.97 2.69 2.49
N TYR A 105 -18.22 3.70 2.03
CA TYR A 105 -17.76 4.80 2.87
C TYR A 105 -18.81 5.92 2.90
N GLU A 106 -19.41 6.10 4.07
CA GLU A 106 -20.32 7.20 4.34
C GLU A 106 -19.51 8.45 4.65
N LYS A 107 -19.41 9.37 3.68
CA LYS A 107 -18.58 10.58 3.78
C LYS A 107 -19.05 11.54 4.85
N SER A 108 -20.37 11.61 5.10
CA SER A 108 -20.96 12.52 6.08
C SER A 108 -20.53 12.17 7.51
N THR A 109 -20.59 10.89 7.86
CA THR A 109 -20.24 10.38 9.19
C THR A 109 -18.80 9.88 9.28
N ARG A 110 -18.13 9.73 8.13
CA ARG A 110 -16.79 9.16 7.95
C ARG A 110 -16.68 7.74 8.51
N LYS A 111 -17.72 6.93 8.29
CA LYS A 111 -17.82 5.53 8.74
C LYS A 111 -18.00 4.59 7.55
N CYS A 112 -17.62 3.34 7.74
CA CYS A 112 -17.93 2.27 6.80
C CYS A 112 -19.29 1.67 7.16
N SER A 113 -20.24 1.62 6.20
CA SER A 113 -21.57 1.04 6.40
C SER A 113 -21.52 -0.45 6.74
N ILE A 114 -20.55 -1.17 6.20
CA ILE A 114 -20.32 -2.60 6.42
C ILE A 114 -19.19 -2.87 7.43
N TYR A 115 -18.94 -1.97 8.39
CA TYR A 115 -17.81 -2.09 9.33
C TYR A 115 -17.60 -3.50 9.94
N PRO A 116 -18.65 -4.22 10.43
CA PRO A 116 -18.49 -5.58 10.96
C PRO A 116 -18.22 -6.63 9.88
N GLU A 117 -18.68 -6.41 8.65
CA GLU A 117 -18.61 -7.34 7.50
C GLU A 117 -17.48 -6.99 6.53
N ARG A 118 -16.60 -6.06 6.90
CA ARG A 118 -15.48 -5.64 6.05
C ARG A 118 -14.66 -6.85 5.59
N PRO A 119 -14.27 -6.88 4.29
CA PRO A 119 -13.31 -7.84 3.78
C PRO A 119 -12.04 -7.86 4.63
N TYR A 120 -11.36 -9.00 4.68
CA TYR A 120 -10.20 -9.17 5.54
C TYR A 120 -9.09 -8.15 5.23
N PHE A 121 -8.86 -7.80 3.97
CA PHE A 121 -7.86 -6.82 3.55
C PHE A 121 -8.17 -5.38 3.98
N CYS A 122 -9.42 -5.08 4.33
CA CYS A 122 -9.80 -3.79 4.92
C CYS A 122 -9.51 -3.72 6.43
N ARG A 123 -9.06 -4.83 7.05
CA ARG A 123 -8.76 -4.91 8.48
C ARG A 123 -7.26 -4.77 8.70
N VAL A 124 -6.91 -3.83 9.56
CA VAL A 124 -5.53 -3.64 10.00
C VAL A 124 -5.31 -4.54 11.20
N GLU A 125 -5.02 -5.81 10.91
CA GLU A 125 -4.80 -6.86 11.89
C GLU A 125 -3.46 -7.57 11.62
N PRO A 126 -2.80 -8.11 12.66
CA PRO A 126 -1.49 -8.75 12.49
C PRO A 126 -1.50 -9.92 11.50
N ALA A 127 -2.57 -10.71 11.48
CA ALA A 127 -2.69 -11.85 10.57
C ALA A 127 -2.79 -11.40 9.10
N VAL A 128 -3.55 -10.34 8.83
CA VAL A 128 -3.70 -9.76 7.48
C VAL A 128 -2.37 -9.19 7.00
N PHE A 129 -1.67 -8.44 7.87
CA PHE A 129 -0.36 -7.86 7.54
C PHE A 129 0.72 -8.92 7.30
N LEU A 130 0.67 -10.03 8.03
CA LEU A 130 1.53 -11.17 7.77
C LEU A 130 1.24 -11.79 6.40
N SER A 131 -0.04 -11.99 6.08
CA SER A 131 -0.47 -12.62 4.82
C SER A 131 -0.15 -11.76 3.60
N LEU A 132 -0.51 -10.47 3.61
CA LEU A 132 -0.39 -9.60 2.45
C LEU A 132 1.01 -9.01 2.26
N TYR A 133 1.74 -8.77 3.36
CA TYR A 133 3.00 -8.01 3.30
C TYR A 133 4.19 -8.74 3.93
N GLY A 134 4.00 -9.95 4.47
CA GLY A 134 5.05 -10.68 5.19
C GLY A 134 5.49 -10.02 6.49
N ILE A 135 4.67 -9.10 7.04
CA ILE A 135 5.00 -8.34 8.24
C ILE A 135 4.67 -9.17 9.49
N ASN A 136 5.71 -9.52 10.24
CA ASN A 136 5.58 -10.28 11.49
C ASN A 136 4.85 -9.45 12.57
N LYS A 137 4.11 -10.14 13.46
CA LYS A 137 3.38 -9.53 14.60
C LYS A 137 4.26 -8.60 15.45
N LYS A 138 5.55 -8.91 15.62
CA LYS A 138 6.52 -8.08 16.37
C LYS A 138 6.76 -6.70 15.75
N LYS A 139 6.56 -6.55 14.44
CA LYS A 139 6.71 -5.28 13.70
C LYS A 139 5.36 -4.66 13.33
N PHE A 140 4.26 -5.36 13.57
CA PHE A 140 2.92 -4.97 13.14
C PHE A 140 2.57 -3.54 13.57
N ASN A 141 2.72 -3.23 14.86
CA ASN A 141 2.34 -1.93 15.39
C ASN A 141 3.07 -0.78 14.70
N LYS A 142 4.40 -0.88 14.59
CA LYS A 142 5.22 0.10 13.89
C LYS A 142 4.80 0.27 12.42
N GLU A 143 4.67 -0.83 11.68
CA GLU A 143 4.33 -0.75 10.24
C GLU A 143 2.90 -0.29 10.00
N ALA A 144 1.94 -0.72 10.83
CA ALA A 144 0.56 -0.27 10.75
C ALA A 144 0.43 1.23 11.08
N CYS A 145 1.16 1.73 12.07
CA CYS A 145 1.22 3.16 12.42
C CYS A 145 1.80 3.99 11.28
N ASN A 146 2.88 3.53 10.64
CA ASN A 146 3.48 4.21 9.49
C ASN A 146 2.53 4.22 8.30
N CYS A 147 1.99 3.05 7.92
CA CYS A 147 1.07 2.92 6.78
C CYS A 147 -0.19 3.79 6.95
N CYS A 148 -0.77 3.82 8.16
CA CYS A 148 -1.91 4.68 8.45
C CYS A 148 -1.53 6.17 8.41
N SER A 149 -0.40 6.55 9.02
CA SER A 149 0.09 7.94 8.98
C SER A 149 0.30 8.43 7.55
N ASP A 150 0.95 7.64 6.70
CA ASP A 150 1.27 8.02 5.34
C ASP A 150 0.02 8.07 4.46
N THR A 151 -0.91 7.14 4.67
CA THR A 151 -2.24 7.20 4.03
C THR A 151 -2.97 8.47 4.43
N ILE A 152 -3.02 8.83 5.72
CA ILE A 152 -3.70 10.03 6.19
C ILE A 152 -3.06 11.29 5.57
N LYS A 153 -1.72 11.37 5.53
CA LYS A 153 -1.01 12.47 4.87
C LYS A 153 -1.34 12.58 3.39
N ALA A 154 -1.42 11.46 2.68
CA ALA A 154 -1.74 11.46 1.26
C ALA A 154 -3.16 11.95 0.97
N ILE A 155 -4.13 11.60 1.83
CA ILE A 155 -5.54 11.93 1.61
C ILE A 155 -5.91 13.32 2.14
N TYR A 156 -5.46 13.66 3.35
CA TYR A 156 -5.87 14.90 4.04
C TYR A 156 -4.73 15.92 4.18
N GLY A 157 -3.48 15.53 3.93
CA GLY A 157 -2.30 16.38 4.09
C GLY A 157 -1.62 16.23 5.46
N SER A 158 -0.37 16.70 5.53
CA SER A 158 0.48 16.60 6.73
C SER A 158 0.09 17.51 7.90
N ARG A 159 -0.84 18.45 7.69
CA ARG A 159 -1.37 19.37 8.72
C ARG A 159 -2.86 19.13 9.01
N SER A 160 -3.30 17.89 8.80
CA SER A 160 -4.71 17.50 8.93
C SER A 160 -5.07 17.14 10.36
N LYS A 161 -6.29 17.48 10.77
CA LYS A 161 -6.82 17.13 12.09
C LYS A 161 -6.87 15.61 12.29
N GLU A 162 -7.08 14.86 11.21
CA GLU A 162 -7.10 13.40 11.17
C GLU A 162 -5.73 12.82 11.54
N LEU A 163 -4.64 13.42 11.04
CA LEU A 163 -3.28 12.99 11.37
C LEU A 163 -2.94 13.32 12.82
N ASP A 164 -3.29 14.51 13.28
CA ASP A 164 -3.07 14.93 14.67
C ASP A 164 -3.81 14.00 15.64
N THR A 165 -5.08 13.71 15.35
CA THR A 165 -5.90 12.78 16.14
C THR A 165 -5.30 11.37 16.16
N PHE A 166 -4.81 10.89 15.01
CA PHE A 166 -4.16 9.59 14.92
C PHE A 166 -2.86 9.52 15.71
N ASN A 167 -1.99 10.53 15.56
CA ASN A 167 -0.73 10.63 16.28
C ASN A 167 -0.95 10.69 17.79
N CYS A 168 -1.88 11.54 18.25
CA CYS A 168 -2.31 11.57 19.65
C CYS A 168 -2.70 10.17 20.14
N ALA A 169 -3.58 9.50 19.40
CA ALA A 169 -4.08 8.19 19.78
C ALA A 169 -2.98 7.13 19.91
N ILE A 170 -1.97 7.11 19.02
CA ILE A 170 -0.88 6.11 19.09
C ILE A 170 0.25 6.50 20.05
N CYS A 171 0.36 7.79 20.41
CA CYS A 171 1.34 8.30 21.38
C CYS A 171 0.86 8.23 22.84
N SER A 172 -0.46 8.14 23.10
CA SER A 172 -0.99 8.16 24.46
C SER A 172 -0.59 6.92 25.28
N SER A 173 0.48 7.09 26.03
CA SER A 173 0.63 6.67 27.43
C SER A 173 0.96 7.93 28.25
N ASP A 174 -0.08 8.57 28.81
CA ASP A 174 -0.01 9.66 29.81
C ASP A 174 0.53 11.05 29.41
N SER A 175 0.00 11.63 28.33
CA SER A 175 -0.01 13.10 28.18
C SER A 175 -1.24 13.50 27.40
N SER A 176 -2.12 14.24 28.06
CA SER A 176 -3.34 14.84 27.51
C SER A 176 -3.06 15.56 26.19
N CYS A 177 -3.58 14.99 25.11
CA CYS A 177 -4.28 15.78 24.11
C CYS A 177 -5.65 16.17 24.71
#